data_AF-A0AAV5H5V4-F1
#
_entry.id   AF-A0AAV5H5V4-F1
#
_cell.length_a   1.000
_cell.length_b   1.000
_cell.length_c   1.000
_cell.angle_alpha   90.00
_cell.angle_beta   90.00
_cell.angle_gamma   90.00
#
_symmetry.space_group_name_H-M   'P 1'
#
loop_
_entity.id
_entity.type
_entity.pdbx_description
1 polymer ?
#
loop_
_entity_poly.entity_id
_entity_poly.type
_entity_poly.pdbx_seq_one_letter_code
_entity_poly.pdbx_strand_id
1 'polypeptide(L)'
;MKRMNKQWKRQFLALALCVSSLFTLNVNAAKPQADTVDAAGKTQTETVQQTEAAGDIWQQQAELEAANAEAYRKAQEEFAAQQAAYQQALLEQQARVQQETREQQEREEAAAQAALQQSLTEAALAAQQEQEAAARQAADLAARQAQAEAAAAQAAQSLQTLPQDGTIANGRLIAAGLLSAPIDSPLKGKSLSILGDSISTYQGYIPSGYACFYPESGNDVKEVTQTWWMQVLYNTGMRLAVNGSYSASSVCGDSQAEDSSAGCSDRRIKELAGADGMPPDVILVYLGANDFFRCMDLGKFEGITGRGEKYYTNFTEAYERMIQKLLNTYPTSRIYCMTLIEANSGDHPRINEKGNTIADFNGRIKEIAAAYGLPVIDVHNCGMEVYELNHYTSDGTHPNKEGAAKMANYVTAMLLQTA
;
A
#
# COMPACT_ATOMS: atom_id res chain seq x y z
N MET A 1 11.90 31.81 12.30
CA MET A 1 13.28 32.34 12.46
C MET A 1 13.46 33.67 11.72
N LYS A 2 13.18 34.83 12.34
CA LYS A 2 13.63 36.18 11.90
C LYS A 2 13.05 37.25 12.84
N ARG A 3 13.47 37.28 14.10
CA ARG A 3 13.32 38.43 15.04
C ARG A 3 13.94 38.09 16.40
N MET A 4 15.27 37.95 16.45
CA MET A 4 15.97 37.89 17.74
C MET A 4 17.45 38.24 17.55
N ASN A 5 17.79 39.52 17.30
CA ASN A 5 19.21 39.91 17.26
C ASN A 5 19.54 41.43 17.33
N LYS A 6 18.87 42.23 18.17
CA LYS A 6 19.28 43.64 18.38
C LYS A 6 19.53 44.03 19.84
N GLN A 7 18.88 43.37 20.79
CA GLN A 7 19.05 43.70 22.22
C GLN A 7 20.29 43.01 22.83
N TRP A 8 20.56 41.75 22.43
CA TRP A 8 21.71 40.97 22.91
C TRP A 8 23.07 41.54 22.48
N LYS A 9 23.16 42.13 21.28
CA LYS A 9 24.38 42.78 20.77
C LYS A 9 24.74 44.10 21.49
N ARG A 10 23.76 44.77 22.11
CA ARG A 10 24.00 46.02 22.85
C ARG A 10 24.52 45.79 24.27
N GLN A 11 24.22 44.64 24.88
CA GLN A 11 24.70 44.30 26.21
C GLN A 11 26.14 43.76 26.21
N PHE A 12 26.56 43.05 25.16
CA PHE A 12 27.94 42.56 25.03
C PHE A 12 28.98 43.67 24.74
N LEU A 13 28.59 44.75 24.06
CA LEU A 13 29.51 45.85 23.74
C LEU A 13 29.78 46.77 24.96
N ALA A 14 28.84 46.83 25.92
CA ALA A 14 29.01 47.60 27.15
C ALA A 14 29.92 46.88 28.16
N LEU A 15 30.01 45.55 28.13
CA LEU A 15 30.85 44.78 29.06
C LEU A 15 32.33 44.74 28.64
N ALA A 16 32.63 44.87 27.35
CA ALA A 16 34.01 44.84 26.83
C ALA A 16 34.79 46.17 27.05
N LEU A 17 34.09 47.26 27.41
CA LEU A 17 34.70 48.59 27.63
C LEU A 17 35.03 48.90 29.10
N CYS A 18 34.68 48.01 30.05
CA CYS A 18 34.95 48.24 31.48
C CYS A 18 36.16 47.48 32.05
N VAL A 19 36.97 46.80 31.22
CA VAL A 19 38.19 46.07 31.66
C VAL A 19 39.48 46.75 31.16
N SER A 20 39.45 48.03 30.79
CA SER A 20 40.64 48.73 30.25
C SER A 20 40.86 50.13 30.81
N SER A 21 40.65 50.31 32.12
CA SER A 21 41.11 51.51 32.82
C SER A 21 41.65 51.13 34.20
N LEU A 22 42.86 51.61 34.49
CA LEU A 22 43.58 51.56 35.79
C LEU A 22 44.60 50.43 35.94
N PHE A 23 45.62 50.43 35.08
CA PHE A 23 46.99 50.08 35.50
C PHE A 23 48.01 50.97 34.76
N THR A 24 48.29 52.14 35.32
CA THR A 24 49.60 52.81 35.22
C THR A 24 49.77 53.71 36.45
N LEU A 25 50.58 53.27 37.40
CA LEU A 25 51.18 54.10 38.44
C LEU A 25 52.25 55.00 37.79
N ASN A 26 52.25 56.30 38.10
CA ASN A 26 53.45 56.97 38.61
C ASN A 26 53.08 58.37 39.15
N VAL A 27 52.73 58.46 40.43
CA VAL A 27 52.84 59.73 41.16
C VAL A 27 54.17 59.68 41.89
N ASN A 28 55.09 60.50 41.41
CA ASN A 28 56.38 60.76 42.00
C ASN A 28 56.17 61.43 43.36
N ALA A 29 56.25 60.67 44.46
CA ALA A 29 56.30 61.21 45.82
C ALA A 29 57.23 60.31 46.65
N ALA A 30 58.42 60.82 46.91
CA ALA A 30 59.48 60.15 47.65
C ALA A 30 59.01 59.74 49.06
N LYS A 31 59.31 58.50 49.46
CA LYS A 31 59.32 58.06 50.86
C LYS A 31 60.54 58.70 51.55
N PRO A 32 60.42 59.26 52.77
CA PRO A 32 61.59 59.73 53.51
C PRO A 32 62.31 58.50 54.06
N GLN A 33 63.57 58.33 53.68
CA GLN A 33 64.43 57.28 54.21
C GLN A 33 65.63 57.92 54.91
N ALA A 34 65.63 57.74 56.24
CA ALA A 34 66.74 57.66 57.18
C ALA A 34 68.04 58.45 56.88
N ASP A 35 68.27 59.45 57.74
CA ASP A 35 69.54 59.88 58.34
C ASP A 35 70.84 59.52 57.61
N THR A 36 71.41 60.54 56.95
CA THR A 36 72.86 60.68 56.78
C THR A 36 73.27 62.11 57.12
N VAL A 37 74.29 62.25 57.95
CA VAL A 37 74.78 63.52 58.53
C VAL A 37 76.10 63.91 57.87
N ASP A 38 76.18 65.13 57.33
CA ASP A 38 77.35 66.02 57.19
C ASP A 38 76.92 67.30 56.41
N ALA A 39 77.57 68.47 56.40
CA ALA A 39 78.55 69.14 57.26
C ALA A 39 78.22 70.65 57.24
N ALA A 40 77.17 71.07 57.97
CA ALA A 40 76.94 72.47 58.36
C ALA A 40 75.86 72.48 59.45
N GLY A 41 76.26 72.39 60.72
CA GLY A 41 75.35 72.25 61.86
C GLY A 41 74.26 73.33 61.94
N LYS A 42 73.09 73.05 61.36
CA LYS A 42 71.83 73.73 61.60
C LYS A 42 70.69 72.71 61.59
N THR A 43 70.19 72.39 62.77
CA THR A 43 68.92 71.69 62.97
C THR A 43 67.80 72.61 62.50
N GLN A 44 67.10 72.28 61.41
CA GLN A 44 65.74 72.77 61.20
C GLN A 44 64.80 71.74 61.79
N THR A 45 64.09 72.18 62.83
CA THR A 45 62.96 71.48 63.42
C THR A 45 61.87 71.44 62.34
N GLU A 46 61.78 70.36 61.57
CA GLU A 46 60.58 70.11 60.77
C GLU A 46 59.44 69.87 61.75
N THR A 47 58.55 70.85 61.76
CA THR A 47 57.33 70.92 62.53
C THR A 47 56.46 69.70 62.29
N VAL A 48 55.98 69.12 63.39
CA VAL A 48 55.02 68.00 63.55
C VAL A 48 53.73 68.09 62.71
N GLN A 49 53.51 69.19 61.96
CA GLN A 49 52.30 69.42 61.17
C GLN A 49 52.31 68.81 59.74
N GLN A 50 53.45 68.37 59.19
CA GLN A 50 53.45 67.72 57.85
C GLN A 50 53.26 66.19 57.89
N THR A 51 53.46 65.56 59.05
CA THR A 51 53.25 64.11 59.24
C THR A 51 51.79 63.73 59.46
N GLU A 52 50.97 64.62 60.04
CA GLU A 52 49.53 64.39 60.24
C GLU A 52 48.77 64.45 58.90
N ALA A 53 49.04 65.45 58.05
CA ALA A 53 48.39 65.60 56.75
C ALA A 53 48.74 64.47 55.75
N ALA A 54 49.94 63.90 55.83
CA ALA A 54 50.31 62.73 55.03
C ALA A 54 49.61 61.45 55.54
N GLY A 55 49.51 61.26 56.86
CA GLY A 55 48.78 60.14 57.47
C GLY A 55 47.30 60.11 57.11
N ASP A 56 46.65 61.28 57.08
CA ASP A 56 45.24 61.43 56.71
C ASP A 56 44.95 61.05 55.24
N ILE A 57 45.87 61.39 54.31
CA ILE A 57 45.73 61.03 52.88
C ILE A 57 45.86 59.52 52.68
N TRP A 58 46.80 58.87 53.37
CA TRP A 58 46.96 57.41 53.29
C TRP A 58 45.77 56.66 53.90
N GLN A 59 45.16 57.17 54.97
CA GLN A 59 43.93 56.61 55.52
C GLN A 59 42.75 56.76 54.57
N GLN A 60 42.54 57.93 53.98
CA GLN A 60 41.47 58.15 52.99
C GLN A 60 41.62 57.26 51.75
N GLN A 61 42.86 57.03 51.29
CA GLN A 61 43.15 56.14 50.18
C GLN A 61 42.82 54.68 50.53
N ALA A 62 43.20 54.21 51.71
CA ALA A 62 42.90 52.87 52.19
C ALA A 62 41.39 52.65 52.40
N GLU A 63 40.66 53.66 52.90
CA GLU A 63 39.21 53.63 53.03
C GLU A 63 38.51 53.57 51.67
N LEU A 64 38.99 54.32 50.67
CA LEU A 64 38.46 54.29 49.31
C LEU A 64 38.73 52.95 48.62
N GLU A 65 39.91 52.36 48.81
CA GLU A 65 40.23 51.02 48.30
C GLU A 65 39.37 49.94 48.95
N ALA A 66 39.15 50.02 50.27
CA ALA A 66 38.25 49.12 50.98
C ALA A 66 36.79 49.26 50.51
N ALA A 67 36.31 50.50 50.32
CA ALA A 67 34.97 50.77 49.80
C ALA A 67 34.79 50.25 48.35
N ASN A 68 35.81 50.43 47.49
CA ASN A 68 35.80 49.90 46.13
C ASN A 68 35.84 48.36 46.10
N ALA A 69 36.65 47.74 46.96
CA ALA A 69 36.69 46.28 47.09
C ALA A 69 35.36 45.71 47.59
N GLU A 70 34.70 46.37 48.54
CA GLU A 70 33.37 45.99 49.02
C GLU A 70 32.31 46.17 47.92
N ALA A 71 32.33 47.28 47.18
CA ALA A 71 31.42 47.53 46.07
C ALA A 71 31.59 46.48 44.96
N TYR A 72 32.83 46.10 44.65
CA TYR A 72 33.13 45.06 43.67
C TYR A 72 32.63 43.68 44.13
N ARG A 73 32.81 43.34 45.41
CA ARG A 73 32.28 42.09 45.98
C ARG A 73 30.75 42.04 45.90
N LYS A 74 30.06 43.13 46.26
CA LYS A 74 28.59 43.23 46.13
C LYS A 74 28.13 43.07 44.68
N ALA A 75 28.82 43.70 43.73
CA ALA A 75 28.51 43.55 42.31
C ALA A 75 28.72 42.10 41.80
N GLN A 76 29.75 41.40 42.30
CA GLN A 76 29.96 39.98 41.99
C GLN A 76 28.86 39.08 42.57
N GLU A 77 28.45 39.33 43.81
CA GLU A 77 27.35 38.61 44.46
C GLU A 77 26.02 38.83 43.73
N GLU A 78 25.70 40.08 43.33
CA GLU A 78 24.51 40.40 42.53
C GLU A 78 24.52 39.73 41.16
N PHE A 79 25.67 39.74 40.48
CA PHE A 79 25.82 39.08 39.18
C PHE A 79 25.64 37.55 39.30
N ALA A 80 26.24 36.94 40.33
CA ALA A 80 26.07 35.51 40.60
C ALA A 80 24.60 35.16 40.92
N ALA A 81 23.92 35.98 41.72
CA ALA A 81 22.50 35.81 42.01
C ALA A 81 21.63 35.93 40.75
N GLN A 82 21.93 36.90 39.87
CA GLN A 82 21.20 37.08 38.62
C GLN A 82 21.43 35.90 37.66
N GLN A 83 22.66 35.38 37.60
CA GLN A 83 22.98 34.19 36.81
C GLN A 83 22.26 32.95 37.32
N ALA A 84 22.20 32.75 38.64
CA ALA A 84 21.47 31.64 39.26
C ALA A 84 19.95 31.73 38.98
N ALA A 85 19.37 32.92 39.12
CA ALA A 85 17.96 33.16 38.82
C ALA A 85 17.64 32.89 37.33
N TYR A 86 18.53 33.29 36.42
CA TYR A 86 18.38 33.01 34.99
C TYR A 86 18.43 31.51 34.68
N GLN A 87 19.38 30.78 35.28
CA GLN A 87 19.49 29.33 35.11
C GLN A 87 18.25 28.60 35.65
N GLN A 88 17.74 29.02 36.81
CA GLN A 88 16.52 28.44 37.36
C GLN A 88 15.31 28.68 36.44
N ALA A 89 15.12 29.91 35.95
CA ALA A 89 14.04 30.23 35.04
C ALA A 89 14.10 29.42 33.73
N LEU A 90 15.31 29.15 33.22
CA LEU A 90 15.50 28.33 32.03
C LEU A 90 15.11 26.86 32.28
N LEU A 91 15.47 26.30 33.43
CA LEU A 91 15.08 24.94 33.82
C LEU A 91 13.56 24.81 33.98
N GLU A 92 12.93 25.79 34.62
CA GLU A 92 11.47 25.83 34.77
C GLU A 92 10.77 25.93 33.41
N GLN A 93 11.30 26.72 32.48
CA GLN A 93 10.78 26.80 31.12
C GLN A 93 10.90 25.46 30.39
N GLN A 94 12.05 24.79 30.49
CA GLN A 94 12.28 23.48 29.88
C GLN A 94 11.32 22.42 30.45
N ALA A 95 11.12 22.41 31.76
CA ALA A 95 10.18 21.50 32.42
C ALA A 95 8.73 21.72 31.95
N ARG A 96 8.30 22.97 31.82
CA ARG A 96 6.96 23.31 31.30
C ARG A 96 6.77 22.81 29.87
N VAL A 97 7.72 23.08 28.98
CA VAL A 97 7.63 22.64 27.58
C VAL A 97 7.61 21.12 27.49
N GLN A 98 8.41 20.42 28.29
CA GLN A 98 8.40 18.95 28.35
C GLN A 98 7.06 18.41 28.82
N GLN A 99 6.47 19.02 29.86
CA GLN A 99 5.15 18.63 30.35
C GLN A 99 4.05 18.86 29.31
N GLU A 100 4.02 20.04 28.68
CA GLU A 100 3.05 20.35 27.63
C GLU A 100 3.16 19.40 26.43
N THR A 101 4.39 19.05 26.04
CA THR A 101 4.65 18.10 24.95
C THR A 101 4.12 16.70 25.31
N ARG A 102 4.38 16.25 26.54
CA ARG A 102 3.90 14.95 27.01
C ARG A 102 2.38 14.90 27.09
N GLU A 103 1.74 15.94 27.64
CA GLU A 103 0.28 16.02 27.69
C GLU A 103 -0.34 16.06 26.28
N GLN A 104 0.31 16.70 25.31
CA GLN A 104 -0.13 16.67 23.93
C GLN A 104 -0.02 15.27 23.31
N GLN A 105 1.11 14.58 23.51
CA GLN A 105 1.29 13.19 23.05
C GLN A 105 0.25 12.24 23.65
N GLU A 106 0.00 12.33 24.95
CA GLU A 106 -1.01 11.51 25.63
C GLU A 106 -2.43 11.78 25.08
N ARG A 107 -2.76 13.03 24.72
CA ARG A 107 -4.05 13.36 24.07
C ARG A 107 -4.15 12.82 22.65
N GLU A 108 -3.07 12.91 21.87
CA GLU A 108 -3.03 12.40 20.49
C GLU A 108 -3.15 10.86 20.48
N GLU A 109 -2.45 10.17 21.39
CA GLU A 109 -2.56 8.72 21.55
C GLU A 109 -3.97 8.30 21.99
N ALA A 110 -4.58 8.99 22.96
CA ALA A 110 -5.95 8.72 23.39
C ALA A 110 -6.97 8.92 22.25
N ALA A 111 -6.79 9.97 21.44
CA ALA A 111 -7.65 10.22 20.28
C ALA A 111 -7.48 9.13 19.20
N ALA A 112 -6.25 8.69 18.94
CA ALA A 112 -5.99 7.61 18.00
C ALA A 112 -6.59 6.27 18.46
N GLN A 113 -6.48 5.95 19.75
CA GLN A 113 -7.11 4.76 20.34
C GLN A 113 -8.64 4.82 20.25
N ALA A 114 -9.25 5.98 20.52
CA ALA A 114 -10.69 6.16 20.38
C ALA A 114 -11.17 5.99 18.93
N ALA A 115 -10.43 6.54 17.96
CA ALA A 115 -10.74 6.37 16.54
C ALA A 115 -10.62 4.91 16.08
N LEU A 116 -9.59 4.20 16.55
CA LEU A 116 -9.43 2.77 16.27
C LEU A 116 -10.60 1.96 16.85
N GLN A 117 -10.98 2.22 18.09
CA GLN A 117 -12.10 1.53 18.75
C GLN A 117 -13.42 1.77 18.01
N GLN A 118 -13.65 3.00 17.55
CA GLN A 118 -14.82 3.34 16.74
C GLN A 118 -14.83 2.56 15.42
N SER A 119 -13.70 2.55 14.70
CA SER A 119 -13.57 1.81 13.44
C SER A 119 -13.80 0.30 13.60
N LEU A 120 -13.27 -0.30 14.68
CA LEU A 120 -13.51 -1.72 15.00
C LEU A 120 -14.99 -2.00 15.29
N THR A 121 -15.67 -1.08 15.97
CA THR A 121 -17.10 -1.21 16.29
C THR A 121 -17.96 -1.10 15.03
N GLU A 122 -17.64 -0.16 14.13
CA GLU A 122 -18.31 -0.01 12.83
C GLU A 122 -18.08 -1.24 11.93
N ALA A 123 -16.86 -1.78 11.90
CA ALA A 123 -16.56 -3.00 11.17
C ALA A 123 -17.31 -4.22 11.71
N ALA A 124 -17.42 -4.36 13.03
CA ALA A 124 -18.19 -5.43 13.65
C ALA A 124 -19.69 -5.35 13.31
N LEU A 125 -20.25 -4.13 13.29
CA LEU A 125 -21.64 -3.91 12.90
C LEU A 125 -21.88 -4.25 11.42
N ALA A 126 -20.98 -3.83 10.54
CA ALA A 126 -21.05 -4.16 9.12
C ALA A 126 -21.00 -5.68 8.87
N ALA A 127 -20.08 -6.39 9.54
CA ALA A 127 -19.97 -7.84 9.44
C ALA A 127 -21.25 -8.55 9.92
N GLN A 128 -21.89 -8.06 10.98
CA GLN A 128 -23.17 -8.59 11.44
C GLN A 128 -24.28 -8.37 10.41
N GLN A 129 -24.35 -7.18 9.81
CA GLN A 129 -25.33 -6.88 8.75
C GLN A 129 -25.14 -7.76 7.51
N GLU A 130 -23.89 -8.02 7.13
CA GLU A 130 -23.57 -8.94 6.03
C GLU A 130 -24.01 -10.38 6.34
N GLN A 131 -23.77 -10.87 7.56
CA GLN A 131 -24.25 -12.19 7.98
C GLN A 131 -25.78 -12.29 7.94
N GLU A 132 -26.50 -11.27 8.40
CA GLU A 132 -27.95 -11.23 8.34
C GLU A 132 -28.48 -11.18 6.89
N ALA A 133 -27.81 -10.43 6.02
CA ALA A 133 -28.14 -10.37 4.60
C ALA A 133 -27.89 -11.71 3.90
N ALA A 134 -26.75 -12.36 4.17
CA ALA A 134 -26.42 -13.68 3.64
C ALA A 134 -27.43 -14.74 4.10
N ALA A 135 -27.86 -14.70 5.37
CA ALA A 135 -28.88 -15.61 5.89
C ALA A 135 -30.24 -15.41 5.17
N ARG A 136 -30.63 -14.16 4.87
CA ARG A 136 -31.83 -13.87 4.08
C ARG A 136 -31.71 -14.37 2.64
N GLN A 137 -30.58 -14.14 1.99
CA GLN A 137 -30.33 -14.63 0.63
C GLN A 137 -30.34 -16.16 0.56
N ALA A 138 -29.76 -16.84 1.55
CA ALA A 138 -29.80 -18.31 1.63
C ALA A 138 -31.23 -18.83 1.79
N ALA A 139 -32.07 -18.16 2.59
CA ALA A 139 -33.48 -18.51 2.73
C ALA A 139 -34.27 -18.31 1.43
N ASP A 140 -34.02 -17.20 0.72
CA ASP A 140 -34.66 -16.93 -0.58
C ASP A 140 -34.21 -17.93 -1.66
N LEU A 141 -32.94 -18.32 -1.67
CA LEU A 141 -32.41 -19.32 -2.60
C LEU A 141 -33.04 -20.69 -2.34
N ALA A 142 -33.14 -21.11 -1.08
CA ALA A 142 -33.81 -22.35 -0.70
C ALA A 142 -35.27 -22.37 -1.15
N ALA A 143 -35.99 -21.25 -1.02
CA ALA A 143 -37.37 -21.13 -1.49
C ALA A 143 -37.47 -21.23 -3.02
N ARG A 144 -36.57 -20.60 -3.78
CA ARG A 144 -36.52 -20.69 -5.25
C ARG A 144 -36.15 -22.08 -5.73
N GLN A 145 -35.22 -22.75 -5.06
CA GLN A 145 -34.82 -24.11 -5.39
C GLN A 145 -35.99 -25.09 -5.23
N ALA A 146 -36.75 -24.97 -4.13
CA ALA A 146 -37.97 -25.75 -3.94
C ALA A 146 -39.02 -25.50 -5.04
N GLN A 147 -39.17 -24.25 -5.51
CA GLN A 147 -40.07 -23.93 -6.63
C GLN A 147 -39.57 -24.51 -7.96
N ALA A 148 -38.26 -24.45 -8.23
CA ALA A 148 -37.65 -24.98 -9.44
C ALA A 148 -37.74 -26.52 -9.50
N GLU A 149 -37.53 -27.21 -8.37
CA GLU A 149 -37.71 -28.66 -8.26
C GLU A 149 -39.16 -29.07 -8.53
N ALA A 150 -40.13 -28.31 -8.01
CA ALA A 150 -41.55 -28.54 -8.31
C ALA A 150 -41.89 -28.32 -9.80
N ALA A 151 -41.33 -27.29 -10.43
CA ALA A 151 -41.52 -27.01 -11.85
C ALA A 151 -40.84 -28.07 -12.75
N ALA A 152 -39.65 -28.53 -12.38
CA ALA A 152 -38.94 -29.60 -13.08
C ALA A 152 -39.69 -30.94 -13.00
N ALA A 153 -40.29 -31.26 -11.85
CA ALA A 153 -41.14 -32.44 -11.70
C ALA A 153 -42.38 -32.39 -12.62
N GLN A 154 -43.02 -31.22 -12.75
CA GLN A 154 -44.12 -31.02 -13.71
C GLN A 154 -43.67 -31.11 -15.18
N ALA A 155 -42.51 -30.54 -15.53
CA ALA A 155 -41.95 -30.63 -16.87
C ALA A 155 -41.54 -32.07 -17.25
N ALA A 156 -41.00 -32.84 -16.30
CA ALA A 156 -40.65 -34.25 -16.50
C ALA A 156 -41.88 -35.13 -16.75
N GLN A 157 -43.00 -34.87 -16.07
CA GLN A 157 -44.29 -35.52 -16.39
C GLN A 157 -44.80 -35.14 -17.79
N SER A 158 -44.53 -33.91 -18.23
CA SER A 158 -44.95 -33.42 -19.55
C SER A 158 -44.12 -34.03 -20.70
N LEU A 159 -42.81 -34.24 -20.50
CA LEU A 159 -41.91 -34.85 -21.50
C LEU A 159 -42.21 -36.33 -21.81
N GLN A 160 -42.86 -37.06 -20.90
CA GLN A 160 -43.29 -38.44 -21.14
C GLN A 160 -44.44 -38.57 -22.14
N THR A 161 -44.98 -37.45 -22.65
CA THR A 161 -46.15 -37.41 -23.54
C THR A 161 -45.86 -36.87 -24.94
N LEU A 162 -44.60 -36.60 -25.30
CA LEU A 162 -44.24 -36.03 -26.62
C LEU A 162 -43.80 -37.08 -27.65
N PRO A 163 -44.24 -36.99 -28.93
CA PRO A 163 -43.83 -37.92 -29.99
C PRO A 163 -42.38 -37.73 -30.42
N GLN A 164 -41.67 -38.83 -30.70
CA GLN A 164 -40.26 -38.86 -31.12
C GLN A 164 -40.05 -38.63 -32.63
N ASP A 165 -40.47 -37.49 -33.17
CA ASP A 165 -40.02 -37.08 -34.52
C ASP A 165 -39.43 -35.67 -34.50
N GLY A 166 -38.32 -35.52 -35.23
CA GLY A 166 -37.33 -34.46 -35.04
C GLY A 166 -37.70 -33.05 -35.51
N THR A 167 -36.75 -32.15 -35.25
CA THR A 167 -36.62 -30.73 -35.62
C THR A 167 -37.44 -29.69 -34.87
N ILE A 168 -36.75 -28.70 -34.28
CA ILE A 168 -37.30 -27.37 -33.97
C ILE A 168 -36.29 -26.30 -34.41
N ALA A 169 -36.82 -25.29 -35.09
CA ALA A 169 -36.14 -24.12 -35.62
C ALA A 169 -35.61 -23.18 -34.53
N ASN A 170 -34.63 -22.34 -34.90
CA ASN A 170 -33.96 -21.28 -34.13
C ASN A 170 -32.56 -21.61 -33.58
N GLY A 171 -31.66 -22.13 -34.43
CA GLY A 171 -30.22 -21.82 -34.42
C GLY A 171 -29.39 -22.05 -33.15
N ARG A 172 -29.96 -22.59 -32.08
CA ARG A 172 -29.29 -22.98 -30.82
C ARG A 172 -29.28 -24.49 -30.75
N LEU A 173 -28.45 -25.12 -31.58
CA LEU A 173 -28.02 -26.49 -31.36
C LEU A 173 -26.59 -26.46 -30.85
N ILE A 174 -26.48 -26.76 -29.55
CA ILE A 174 -25.47 -27.63 -28.94
C ILE A 174 -24.24 -27.83 -29.84
N ALA A 175 -23.22 -27.00 -29.69
CA ALA A 175 -21.90 -27.31 -29.12
C ALA A 175 -21.43 -28.80 -28.91
N ALA A 176 -22.16 -29.84 -29.32
CA ALA A 176 -21.82 -31.25 -29.18
C ALA A 176 -21.54 -31.94 -30.53
N GLY A 177 -21.44 -31.16 -31.61
CA GLY A 177 -21.35 -31.69 -32.98
C GLY A 177 -19.96 -31.87 -33.56
N LEU A 178 -18.87 -31.72 -32.80
CA LEU A 178 -17.51 -31.79 -33.36
C LEU A 178 -16.51 -32.57 -32.50
N LEU A 179 -16.95 -33.61 -31.80
CA LEU A 179 -16.11 -34.73 -31.40
C LEU A 179 -16.92 -36.02 -31.54
N SER A 180 -16.51 -36.90 -32.45
CA SER A 180 -17.20 -38.14 -32.84
C SER A 180 -17.19 -39.23 -31.75
N ALA A 181 -16.93 -38.88 -30.49
CA ALA A 181 -17.05 -39.74 -29.32
C ALA A 181 -17.54 -38.89 -28.13
N PRO A 182 -18.45 -39.39 -27.28
CA PRO A 182 -18.81 -38.69 -26.05
C PRO A 182 -17.55 -38.56 -25.19
N ILE A 183 -17.15 -37.33 -24.88
CA ILE A 183 -16.08 -37.10 -23.91
C ILE A 183 -16.53 -37.68 -22.58
N ASP A 184 -15.75 -38.63 -22.08
CA ASP A 184 -15.89 -39.21 -20.76
C ASP A 184 -14.71 -38.72 -19.92
N SER A 185 -14.98 -37.72 -19.08
CA SER A 185 -13.98 -37.07 -18.23
C SER A 185 -14.57 -36.88 -16.83
N PRO A 186 -13.74 -36.84 -15.77
CA PRO A 186 -14.20 -36.56 -14.41
C PRO A 186 -14.83 -35.17 -14.25
N LEU A 187 -14.55 -34.26 -15.19
CA LEU A 187 -15.06 -32.89 -15.19
C LEU A 187 -16.36 -32.74 -15.99
N LYS A 188 -16.83 -33.80 -16.65
CA LYS A 188 -18.04 -33.75 -17.49
C LYS A 188 -19.24 -33.23 -16.70
N GLY A 189 -19.94 -32.25 -17.26
CA GLY A 189 -21.15 -31.66 -16.68
C GLY A 189 -20.91 -30.63 -15.57
N LYS A 190 -19.68 -30.55 -15.02
CA LYS A 190 -19.26 -29.52 -14.06
C LYS A 190 -19.32 -28.14 -14.72
N SER A 191 -19.66 -27.14 -13.92
CA SER A 191 -19.78 -25.75 -14.32
C SER A 191 -18.44 -25.00 -14.17
N LEU A 192 -18.09 -24.21 -15.19
CA LEU A 192 -16.85 -23.46 -15.27
C LEU A 192 -17.16 -21.96 -15.39
N SER A 193 -16.61 -21.15 -14.49
CA SER A 193 -16.53 -19.70 -14.67
C SER A 193 -15.10 -19.24 -14.93
N ILE A 194 -14.96 -18.13 -15.65
CA ILE A 194 -13.66 -17.55 -16.00
C ILE A 194 -13.63 -16.11 -15.51
N LEU A 195 -12.62 -15.77 -14.72
CA LEU A 195 -12.29 -14.39 -14.37
C LEU A 195 -11.06 -13.98 -15.20
N GLY A 196 -11.28 -13.24 -16.28
CA GLY A 196 -10.19 -12.90 -17.20
C GLY A 196 -10.25 -11.52 -17.85
N ASP A 197 -9.32 -11.25 -18.75
CA ASP A 197 -9.25 -10.02 -19.55
C ASP A 197 -9.64 -10.27 -21.01
N SER A 198 -9.18 -9.39 -21.92
CA SER A 198 -9.43 -9.43 -23.36
C SER A 198 -9.13 -10.80 -23.98
N ILE A 199 -8.09 -11.50 -23.52
CA ILE A 199 -7.68 -12.81 -24.07
C ILE A 199 -8.79 -13.86 -23.91
N SER A 200 -9.64 -13.69 -22.92
CA SER A 200 -10.72 -14.62 -22.60
C SER A 200 -12.10 -14.16 -23.05
N THR A 201 -12.20 -13.03 -23.75
CA THR A 201 -13.50 -12.51 -24.21
C THR A 201 -14.00 -13.19 -25.49
N TYR A 202 -15.32 -13.14 -25.73
CA TYR A 202 -15.91 -13.28 -27.06
C TYR A 202 -17.31 -12.66 -27.07
N GLN A 203 -17.66 -11.94 -28.13
CA GLN A 203 -18.90 -11.19 -28.20
C GLN A 203 -20.11 -12.11 -28.05
N GLY A 204 -21.02 -11.76 -27.15
CA GLY A 204 -22.22 -12.55 -26.84
C GLY A 204 -22.00 -13.68 -25.83
N TYR A 205 -20.79 -13.85 -25.31
CA TYR A 205 -20.46 -14.86 -24.29
C TYR A 205 -19.97 -14.27 -22.97
N ILE A 206 -19.85 -12.95 -22.86
CA ILE A 206 -19.48 -12.22 -21.62
C ILE A 206 -20.69 -11.44 -21.07
N PRO A 207 -20.68 -11.02 -19.78
CA PRO A 207 -21.76 -10.22 -19.21
C PRO A 207 -22.05 -8.94 -19.99
N SER A 208 -23.31 -8.51 -19.96
CA SER A 208 -23.74 -7.29 -20.64
C SER A 208 -22.97 -6.06 -20.11
N GLY A 209 -22.53 -5.20 -21.03
CA GLY A 209 -21.76 -4.01 -20.70
C GLY A 209 -20.27 -4.25 -20.43
N TYR A 210 -19.79 -5.49 -20.49
CA TYR A 210 -18.35 -5.78 -20.42
C TYR A 210 -17.71 -5.48 -21.78
N ALA A 211 -16.53 -4.85 -21.76
CA ALA A 211 -15.79 -4.63 -23.00
C ALA A 211 -15.31 -5.97 -23.56
N CYS A 212 -15.38 -6.11 -24.88
CA CYS A 212 -15.01 -7.33 -25.59
C CYS A 212 -13.85 -7.06 -26.56
N PHE A 213 -12.96 -8.03 -26.75
CA PHE A 213 -11.93 -8.00 -27.78
C PHE A 213 -12.30 -8.88 -28.98
N TYR A 214 -12.68 -10.14 -28.75
CA TYR A 214 -13.01 -11.05 -29.85
C TYR A 214 -14.49 -11.00 -30.26
N PRO A 215 -14.81 -11.17 -31.55
CA PRO A 215 -13.86 -11.25 -32.67
C PRO A 215 -13.28 -9.87 -33.01
N GLU A 216 -11.98 -9.81 -33.29
CA GLU A 216 -11.29 -8.61 -33.77
C GLU A 216 -10.96 -8.78 -35.27
N SER A 217 -11.03 -7.69 -36.03
CA SER A 217 -10.78 -7.68 -37.47
C SER A 217 -9.39 -8.24 -37.82
N GLY A 218 -8.37 -7.83 -37.08
CA GLY A 218 -6.96 -8.23 -37.24
C GLY A 218 -6.57 -9.57 -36.62
N ASN A 219 -7.50 -10.30 -36.00
CA ASN A 219 -7.23 -11.62 -35.39
C ASN A 219 -8.05 -12.71 -36.10
N ASP A 220 -7.48 -13.90 -36.31
CA ASP A 220 -8.11 -15.01 -37.05
C ASP A 220 -9.06 -15.89 -36.22
N VAL A 221 -9.25 -15.60 -34.93
CA VAL A 221 -10.33 -16.12 -34.09
C VAL A 221 -11.66 -15.46 -34.52
N LYS A 222 -12.37 -16.11 -35.43
CA LYS A 222 -13.63 -15.65 -36.03
C LYS A 222 -14.87 -16.35 -35.49
N GLU A 223 -14.69 -17.47 -34.78
CA GLU A 223 -15.76 -18.25 -34.17
C GLU A 223 -15.46 -18.50 -32.69
N VAL A 224 -16.49 -18.49 -31.84
CA VAL A 224 -16.32 -18.68 -30.39
C VAL A 224 -15.64 -20.02 -30.06
N THR A 225 -15.88 -21.03 -30.89
CA THR A 225 -15.29 -22.38 -30.76
C THR A 225 -13.78 -22.41 -30.93
N GLN A 226 -13.18 -21.32 -31.43
CA GLN A 226 -11.74 -21.16 -31.59
C GLN A 226 -11.08 -20.50 -30.38
N THR A 227 -11.86 -19.94 -29.44
CA THR A 227 -11.31 -19.41 -28.19
C THR A 227 -10.75 -20.52 -27.32
N TRP A 228 -9.71 -20.21 -26.53
CA TRP A 228 -9.06 -21.21 -25.70
C TRP A 228 -10.03 -21.84 -24.70
N TRP A 229 -10.90 -21.02 -24.11
CA TRP A 229 -11.82 -21.44 -23.06
C TRP A 229 -13.00 -22.26 -23.60
N MET A 230 -13.51 -21.96 -24.79
CA MET A 230 -14.54 -22.79 -25.41
C MET A 230 -13.98 -24.16 -25.80
N GLN A 231 -12.73 -24.21 -26.28
CA GLN A 231 -12.03 -25.47 -26.52
C GLN A 231 -11.82 -26.26 -25.22
N VAL A 232 -11.47 -25.61 -24.10
CA VAL A 232 -11.39 -26.27 -22.78
C VAL A 232 -12.73 -26.88 -22.38
N LEU A 233 -13.83 -26.13 -22.51
CA LEU A 233 -15.18 -26.64 -22.21
C LEU A 233 -15.51 -27.88 -23.05
N TYR A 234 -15.23 -27.82 -24.35
CA TYR A 234 -15.43 -28.97 -25.23
C TYR A 234 -14.58 -30.15 -24.77
N ASN A 235 -13.28 -29.97 -24.65
CA ASN A 235 -12.33 -31.05 -24.38
C ASN A 235 -12.52 -31.71 -23.00
N THR A 236 -13.11 -31.03 -22.02
CA THR A 236 -13.42 -31.61 -20.71
C THR A 236 -14.88 -32.05 -20.56
N GLY A 237 -15.78 -31.59 -21.43
CA GLY A 237 -17.22 -31.79 -21.29
C GLY A 237 -17.85 -30.94 -20.17
N MET A 238 -17.15 -29.92 -19.68
CA MET A 238 -17.70 -28.93 -18.74
C MET A 238 -18.73 -28.02 -19.44
N ARG A 239 -19.56 -27.35 -18.63
CA ARG A 239 -20.52 -26.35 -19.10
C ARG A 239 -20.08 -24.97 -18.63
N LEU A 240 -20.23 -23.95 -19.48
CA LEU A 240 -19.98 -22.58 -19.07
C LEU A 240 -21.03 -22.15 -18.04
N ALA A 241 -20.60 -21.66 -16.88
CA ALA A 241 -21.42 -20.88 -15.97
C ALA A 241 -21.41 -19.42 -16.40
N VAL A 242 -20.30 -18.71 -16.17
CA VAL A 242 -20.11 -17.33 -16.65
C VAL A 242 -18.68 -17.12 -17.15
N ASN A 243 -18.54 -16.53 -18.34
CA ASN A 243 -17.27 -15.96 -18.78
C ASN A 243 -17.18 -14.50 -18.33
N GLY A 244 -16.79 -14.29 -17.07
CA GLY A 244 -16.66 -12.96 -16.44
C GLY A 244 -15.41 -12.20 -16.90
N SER A 245 -15.10 -12.24 -18.20
CA SER A 245 -13.91 -11.62 -18.78
C SER A 245 -14.22 -10.23 -19.33
N TYR A 246 -13.34 -9.26 -19.04
CA TYR A 246 -13.52 -7.85 -19.41
C TYR A 246 -12.28 -7.33 -20.14
N SER A 247 -12.42 -6.89 -21.39
CA SER A 247 -11.31 -6.38 -22.20
C SER A 247 -10.61 -5.17 -21.56
N ALA A 248 -9.27 -5.16 -21.61
CA ALA A 248 -8.40 -4.13 -21.02
C ALA A 248 -8.48 -3.99 -19.48
N SER A 249 -9.11 -4.94 -18.77
CA SER A 249 -9.16 -4.94 -17.31
C SER A 249 -7.85 -5.41 -16.67
N SER A 250 -7.46 -4.71 -15.61
CA SER A 250 -6.40 -5.12 -14.68
C SER A 250 -6.99 -5.87 -13.49
N VAL A 251 -6.15 -6.53 -12.71
CA VAL A 251 -6.47 -6.97 -11.35
C VAL A 251 -6.65 -5.74 -10.45
N CYS A 252 -5.72 -4.78 -10.56
CA CYS A 252 -5.74 -3.51 -9.85
C CYS A 252 -6.94 -2.63 -10.22
N GLY A 253 -7.41 -1.87 -9.23
CA GLY A 253 -8.44 -0.84 -9.36
C GLY A 253 -9.26 -0.72 -8.08
N ASP A 254 -10.45 -0.11 -8.19
CA ASP A 254 -11.38 0.00 -7.06
C ASP A 254 -11.96 -1.37 -6.71
N SER A 255 -11.71 -1.84 -5.48
CA SER A 255 -12.20 -3.13 -5.02
C SER A 255 -13.69 -3.13 -4.64
N GLN A 256 -14.33 -1.97 -4.43
CA GLN A 256 -15.73 -1.89 -4.01
C GLN A 256 -16.68 -1.45 -5.12
N ALA A 257 -16.17 -0.74 -6.13
CA ALA A 257 -17.01 -0.16 -7.16
C ALA A 257 -17.85 -1.19 -7.93
N GLU A 258 -19.17 -0.95 -7.96
CA GLU A 258 -20.18 -1.80 -8.62
C GLU A 258 -20.14 -1.71 -10.14
N ASP A 259 -19.44 -0.72 -10.70
CA ASP A 259 -19.25 -0.51 -12.14
C ASP A 259 -17.80 -0.75 -12.59
N SER A 260 -16.92 -1.21 -11.70
CA SER A 260 -15.49 -1.41 -11.97
C SER A 260 -15.21 -2.66 -12.80
N SER A 261 -14.27 -2.52 -13.75
CA SER A 261 -13.71 -3.64 -14.50
C SER A 261 -12.57 -4.35 -13.76
N ALA A 262 -12.08 -3.84 -12.64
CA ALA A 262 -10.94 -4.39 -11.92
C ALA A 262 -11.22 -5.79 -11.35
N GLY A 263 -10.30 -6.73 -11.51
CA GLY A 263 -10.46 -8.11 -11.03
C GLY A 263 -10.72 -8.23 -9.53
N CYS A 264 -10.16 -7.32 -8.71
CA CYS A 264 -10.42 -7.28 -7.27
C CYS A 264 -11.77 -6.64 -6.88
N SER A 265 -12.58 -6.20 -7.84
CA SER A 265 -13.85 -5.53 -7.58
C SER A 265 -14.95 -6.51 -7.15
N ASP A 266 -15.83 -6.06 -6.27
CA ASP A 266 -17.02 -6.80 -5.86
C ASP A 266 -17.86 -7.27 -7.04
N ARG A 267 -18.03 -6.40 -8.05
CA ARG A 267 -18.79 -6.71 -9.27
C ARG A 267 -18.20 -7.92 -10.00
N ARG A 268 -16.89 -7.87 -10.29
CA ARG A 268 -16.19 -8.91 -11.06
C ARG A 268 -16.21 -10.24 -10.33
N ILE A 269 -16.19 -10.25 -8.99
CA ILE A 269 -16.30 -11.46 -8.20
C ILE A 269 -17.75 -11.98 -8.21
N LYS A 270 -18.74 -11.18 -7.81
CA LYS A 270 -20.14 -11.59 -7.65
C LYS A 270 -20.77 -12.11 -8.96
N GLU A 271 -20.39 -11.54 -10.09
CA GLU A 271 -20.92 -11.90 -11.41
C GLU A 271 -20.35 -13.23 -11.97
N LEU A 272 -19.54 -13.98 -11.22
CA LEU A 272 -19.08 -15.32 -11.61
C LEU A 272 -20.08 -16.45 -11.28
N ALA A 273 -21.10 -16.16 -10.49
CA ALA A 273 -22.16 -17.12 -10.17
C ALA A 273 -22.99 -17.44 -11.43
N GLY A 274 -23.47 -18.68 -11.55
CA GLY A 274 -24.34 -19.09 -12.65
C GLY A 274 -25.63 -18.28 -12.71
N ALA A 275 -26.39 -18.40 -13.80
CA ALA A 275 -27.66 -17.67 -13.99
C ALA A 275 -28.72 -18.03 -12.93
N ASP A 276 -28.58 -19.18 -12.27
CA ASP A 276 -29.36 -19.65 -11.13
C ASP A 276 -28.86 -19.12 -9.77
N GLY A 277 -27.79 -18.33 -9.77
CA GLY A 277 -27.11 -17.82 -8.58
C GLY A 277 -26.16 -18.83 -7.93
N MET A 278 -25.98 -20.02 -8.51
CA MET A 278 -25.18 -21.07 -7.91
C MET A 278 -23.68 -20.81 -8.13
N PRO A 279 -22.84 -21.17 -7.14
CA PRO A 279 -21.39 -21.12 -7.31
C PRO A 279 -20.96 -22.09 -8.42
N PRO A 280 -20.04 -21.70 -9.32
CA PRO A 280 -19.49 -22.61 -10.31
C PRO A 280 -18.67 -23.73 -9.64
N ASP A 281 -18.59 -24.91 -10.25
CA ASP A 281 -17.74 -25.98 -9.71
C ASP A 281 -16.25 -25.61 -9.82
N VAL A 282 -15.87 -24.93 -10.91
CA VAL A 282 -14.49 -24.53 -11.22
C VAL A 282 -14.42 -23.05 -11.60
N ILE A 283 -13.42 -22.34 -11.09
CA ILE A 283 -13.11 -20.96 -11.49
C ILE A 283 -11.69 -20.92 -12.04
N LEU A 284 -11.52 -20.42 -13.27
CA LEU A 284 -10.22 -20.10 -13.84
C LEU A 284 -9.94 -18.61 -13.72
N VAL A 285 -8.86 -18.25 -13.03
CA VAL A 285 -8.40 -16.87 -12.87
C VAL A 285 -7.24 -16.64 -13.84
N TYR A 286 -7.52 -15.96 -14.96
CA TYR A 286 -6.53 -15.63 -15.97
C TYR A 286 -6.53 -14.13 -16.25
N LEU A 287 -5.89 -13.38 -15.35
CA LEU A 287 -5.91 -11.92 -15.29
C LEU A 287 -4.58 -11.39 -14.74
N GLY A 288 -4.06 -10.32 -15.34
CA GLY A 288 -2.84 -9.65 -14.89
C GLY A 288 -1.98 -9.05 -16.00
N ALA A 289 -2.22 -9.42 -17.28
CA ALA A 289 -1.45 -8.90 -18.40
C ALA A 289 -1.56 -7.36 -18.50
N ASN A 290 -2.76 -6.81 -18.28
CA ASN A 290 -2.95 -5.36 -18.28
C ASN A 290 -2.24 -4.66 -17.12
N ASP A 291 -2.08 -5.29 -15.95
CA ASP A 291 -1.29 -4.74 -14.85
C ASP A 291 0.18 -4.59 -15.24
N PHE A 292 0.71 -5.58 -15.97
CA PHE A 292 2.04 -5.53 -16.56
C PHE A 292 2.16 -4.40 -17.59
N PHE A 293 1.26 -4.33 -18.58
CA PHE A 293 1.30 -3.31 -19.65
C PHE A 293 1.07 -1.88 -19.14
N ARG A 294 0.22 -1.71 -18.12
CA ARG A 294 -0.03 -0.40 -17.47
C ARG A 294 1.02 -0.04 -16.42
N CYS A 295 2.05 -0.87 -16.24
CA CYS A 295 3.12 -0.66 -15.28
C CYS A 295 2.61 -0.45 -13.84
N MET A 296 1.61 -1.23 -13.43
CA MET A 296 1.18 -1.27 -12.02
C MET A 296 2.36 -1.66 -11.14
N ASP A 297 2.37 -1.17 -9.89
CA ASP A 297 3.44 -1.55 -8.97
C ASP A 297 3.35 -3.05 -8.68
N LEU A 298 4.43 -3.82 -8.90
CA LEU A 298 4.41 -5.26 -8.68
C LEU A 298 4.20 -5.56 -7.19
N GLY A 299 4.83 -4.79 -6.30
CA GLY A 299 4.79 -4.98 -4.86
C GLY A 299 5.63 -6.13 -4.33
N LYS A 300 5.58 -6.35 -3.02
CA LYS A 300 6.21 -7.48 -2.32
C LYS A 300 5.12 -8.32 -1.66
N PHE A 301 5.32 -9.64 -1.66
CA PHE A 301 4.45 -10.57 -0.95
C PHE A 301 5.19 -11.03 0.30
N GLU A 302 4.68 -10.61 1.45
CA GLU A 302 5.30 -10.84 2.76
C GLU A 302 4.49 -11.85 3.59
N GLY A 303 3.69 -12.69 2.91
CA GLY A 303 2.77 -13.65 3.50
C GLY A 303 1.30 -13.19 3.41
N ILE A 304 0.40 -14.05 3.90
CA ILE A 304 -1.04 -13.77 3.93
C ILE A 304 -1.31 -12.58 4.86
N THR A 305 -2.04 -11.59 4.34
CA THR A 305 -2.46 -10.40 5.10
C THR A 305 -3.96 -10.16 4.94
N GLY A 306 -4.63 -9.60 5.95
CA GLY A 306 -6.05 -9.24 5.85
C GLY A 306 -6.28 -7.98 5.01
N ARG A 307 -6.26 -8.10 3.67
CA ARG A 307 -6.42 -6.96 2.75
C ARG A 307 -7.83 -6.40 2.85
N GLY A 308 -7.93 -5.14 3.29
CA GLY A 308 -9.18 -4.39 3.35
C GLY A 308 -9.67 -3.90 1.99
N GLU A 309 -10.76 -3.17 1.97
CA GLU A 309 -11.27 -2.54 0.75
C GLU A 309 -10.56 -1.21 0.46
N LYS A 310 -10.16 -0.98 -0.81
CA LYS A 310 -9.57 0.28 -1.28
C LYS A 310 -9.41 0.30 -2.81
N TYR A 311 -8.96 1.43 -3.32
CA TYR A 311 -8.38 1.50 -4.67
C TYR A 311 -6.96 0.93 -4.67
N TYR A 312 -6.75 -0.18 -5.36
CA TYR A 312 -5.46 -0.84 -5.49
C TYR A 312 -4.70 -0.37 -6.73
N THR A 313 -3.44 0.03 -6.53
CA THR A 313 -2.45 0.31 -7.61
C THR A 313 -1.24 -0.63 -7.55
N ASN A 314 -1.25 -1.54 -6.57
CA ASN A 314 -0.23 -2.56 -6.33
C ASN A 314 -0.79 -3.94 -6.69
N PHE A 315 -0.16 -4.61 -7.64
CA PHE A 315 -0.59 -5.90 -8.19
C PHE A 315 -0.66 -6.98 -7.12
N THR A 316 0.36 -7.08 -6.26
CA THR A 316 0.38 -8.10 -5.19
C THR A 316 -0.81 -7.96 -4.26
N GLU A 317 -1.07 -6.74 -3.80
CA GLU A 317 -2.16 -6.50 -2.87
C GLU A 317 -3.54 -6.70 -3.53
N ALA A 318 -3.68 -6.25 -4.79
CA ALA A 318 -4.92 -6.42 -5.56
C ALA A 318 -5.21 -7.90 -5.84
N TYR A 319 -4.19 -8.66 -6.23
CA TYR A 319 -4.30 -10.09 -6.53
C TYR A 319 -4.64 -10.87 -5.26
N GLU A 320 -3.98 -10.55 -4.13
CA GLU A 320 -4.34 -11.13 -2.83
C GLU A 320 -5.79 -10.80 -2.46
N ARG A 321 -6.23 -9.54 -2.60
CA ARG A 321 -7.63 -9.16 -2.31
C ARG A 321 -8.61 -9.92 -3.19
N MET A 322 -8.33 -10.05 -4.49
CA MET A 322 -9.14 -10.82 -5.44
C MET A 322 -9.28 -12.27 -4.98
N ILE A 323 -8.18 -12.92 -4.60
CA ILE A 323 -8.20 -14.31 -4.10
C ILE A 323 -9.01 -14.44 -2.81
N GLN A 324 -8.85 -13.53 -1.85
CA GLN A 324 -9.64 -13.53 -0.61
C GLN A 324 -11.13 -13.41 -0.88
N LYS A 325 -11.53 -12.53 -1.81
CA LYS A 325 -12.94 -12.41 -2.20
C LYS A 325 -13.45 -13.67 -2.86
N LEU A 326 -12.69 -14.25 -3.81
CA LEU A 326 -13.08 -15.50 -4.46
C LEU A 326 -13.29 -16.64 -3.45
N LEU A 327 -12.37 -16.84 -2.51
CA LEU A 327 -12.48 -17.88 -1.49
C LEU A 327 -13.67 -17.66 -0.53
N ASN A 328 -13.96 -16.40 -0.19
CA ASN A 328 -15.09 -16.06 0.67
C ASN A 328 -16.44 -16.20 -0.06
N THR A 329 -16.52 -15.79 -1.33
CA THR A 329 -17.76 -15.83 -2.12
C THR A 329 -18.04 -17.22 -2.66
N TYR A 330 -17.00 -17.99 -2.98
CA TYR A 330 -17.10 -19.30 -3.64
C TYR A 330 -16.34 -20.40 -2.87
N PRO A 331 -16.71 -20.68 -1.61
CA PRO A 331 -15.95 -21.59 -0.75
C PRO A 331 -15.98 -23.06 -1.21
N THR A 332 -16.94 -23.44 -2.06
CA THR A 332 -17.06 -24.79 -2.62
C THR A 332 -16.43 -24.93 -4.00
N SER A 333 -16.06 -23.83 -4.65
CA SER A 333 -15.52 -23.83 -6.01
C SER A 333 -14.04 -24.19 -6.00
N ARG A 334 -13.61 -24.98 -6.99
CA ARG A 334 -12.19 -25.23 -7.22
C ARG A 334 -11.59 -24.10 -8.04
N ILE A 335 -10.77 -23.27 -7.42
CA ILE A 335 -10.14 -22.10 -8.04
C ILE A 335 -8.75 -22.47 -8.57
N TYR A 336 -8.48 -22.17 -9.83
CA TYR A 336 -7.16 -22.28 -10.44
C TYR A 336 -6.63 -20.90 -10.83
N CYS A 337 -5.47 -20.54 -10.30
CA CYS A 337 -4.73 -19.38 -10.77
C CYS A 337 -3.98 -19.75 -12.04
N MET A 338 -4.03 -18.89 -13.06
CA MET A 338 -3.31 -19.08 -14.30
C MET A 338 -2.22 -18.03 -14.41
N THR A 339 -1.00 -18.45 -14.75
CA THR A 339 0.06 -17.51 -15.11
C THR A 339 -0.27 -16.81 -16.41
N LEU A 340 0.46 -15.78 -16.79
CA LEU A 340 0.34 -15.02 -18.02
C LEU A 340 1.27 -15.59 -19.10
N ILE A 341 0.79 -15.67 -20.34
CA ILE A 341 1.64 -15.92 -21.51
C ILE A 341 2.60 -14.75 -21.72
N GLU A 342 3.69 -14.99 -22.47
CA GLU A 342 4.62 -13.90 -22.78
C GLU A 342 3.98 -12.76 -23.56
N ALA A 343 4.62 -11.60 -23.49
CA ALA A 343 4.25 -10.42 -24.25
C ALA A 343 5.35 -10.08 -25.26
N ASN A 344 4.97 -9.84 -26.50
CA ASN A 344 5.92 -9.58 -27.58
C ASN A 344 6.62 -8.23 -27.40
N SER A 345 7.89 -8.16 -27.83
CA SER A 345 8.77 -7.00 -27.77
C SER A 345 9.87 -7.13 -28.82
N GLY A 346 10.51 -6.02 -29.21
CA GLY A 346 11.68 -6.08 -30.09
C GLY A 346 12.90 -6.76 -29.45
N ASP A 347 12.99 -6.74 -28.13
CA ASP A 347 14.00 -7.42 -27.30
C ASP A 347 13.31 -8.29 -26.25
N HIS A 348 13.78 -9.52 -26.02
CA HIS A 348 13.16 -10.46 -25.08
C HIS A 348 14.06 -10.78 -23.87
N PRO A 349 13.47 -10.94 -22.66
CA PRO A 349 12.05 -10.80 -22.33
C PRO A 349 11.59 -9.33 -22.39
N ARG A 350 10.27 -9.12 -22.55
CA ARG A 350 9.72 -7.75 -22.47
C ARG A 350 9.86 -7.23 -21.04
N ILE A 351 10.43 -6.04 -20.90
CA ILE A 351 10.56 -5.33 -19.62
C ILE A 351 9.65 -4.10 -19.68
N ASN A 352 8.83 -3.90 -18.64
CA ASN A 352 7.96 -2.73 -18.52
C ASN A 352 8.72 -1.52 -17.94
N GLU A 353 8.09 -0.34 -17.86
CA GLU A 353 8.74 0.90 -17.43
C GLU A 353 9.28 0.86 -15.99
N LYS A 354 8.81 -0.09 -15.18
CA LYS A 354 9.27 -0.32 -13.80
C LYS A 354 10.32 -1.41 -13.67
N GLY A 355 10.85 -1.93 -14.79
CA GLY A 355 11.89 -2.95 -14.79
C GLY A 355 11.39 -4.38 -14.53
N ASN A 356 10.07 -4.62 -14.58
CA ASN A 356 9.49 -5.94 -14.36
C ASN A 356 9.22 -6.64 -15.70
N THR A 357 9.25 -7.96 -15.68
CA THR A 357 8.92 -8.88 -16.79
C THR A 357 7.59 -9.58 -16.53
N ILE A 358 7.02 -10.25 -17.55
CA ILE A 358 5.87 -11.16 -17.35
C ILE A 358 6.23 -12.28 -16.34
N ALA A 359 7.46 -12.77 -16.37
CA ALA A 359 7.95 -13.77 -15.43
C ALA A 359 7.89 -13.30 -13.97
N ASP A 360 8.14 -12.00 -13.69
CA ASP A 360 8.03 -11.44 -12.34
C ASP A 360 6.58 -11.41 -11.85
N PHE A 361 5.63 -11.02 -12.71
CA PHE A 361 4.19 -11.08 -12.40
C PHE A 361 3.74 -12.53 -12.19
N ASN A 362 4.21 -13.47 -13.02
CA ASN A 362 3.94 -14.89 -12.87
C ASN A 362 4.51 -15.47 -11.58
N GLY A 363 5.71 -15.05 -11.18
CA GLY A 363 6.30 -15.38 -9.90
C GLY A 363 5.38 -14.95 -8.76
N ARG A 364 4.85 -13.73 -8.82
CA ARG A 364 3.92 -13.21 -7.81
C ARG A 364 2.58 -13.95 -7.77
N ILE A 365 2.01 -14.31 -8.92
CA ILE A 365 0.81 -15.16 -9.00
C ILE A 365 1.07 -16.51 -8.30
N LYS A 366 2.20 -17.16 -8.60
CA LYS A 366 2.59 -18.45 -8.01
C LYS A 366 2.80 -18.35 -6.50
N GLU A 367 3.48 -17.30 -6.02
CA GLU A 367 3.70 -17.06 -4.59
C GLU A 367 2.38 -16.91 -3.81
N ILE A 368 1.45 -16.08 -4.31
CA ILE A 368 0.15 -15.87 -3.67
C ILE A 368 -0.67 -17.16 -3.72
N ALA A 369 -0.80 -17.79 -4.90
CA ALA A 369 -1.57 -19.02 -5.04
C ALA A 369 -1.07 -20.12 -4.09
N ALA A 370 0.26 -20.32 -3.99
CA ALA A 370 0.85 -21.29 -3.08
C ALA A 370 0.53 -20.98 -1.61
N ALA A 371 0.58 -19.72 -1.19
CA ALA A 371 0.26 -19.32 0.18
C ALA A 371 -1.21 -19.62 0.54
N TYR A 372 -2.13 -19.44 -0.40
CA TYR A 372 -3.56 -19.76 -0.22
C TYR A 372 -3.92 -21.22 -0.55
N GLY A 373 -2.94 -22.08 -0.87
CA GLY A 373 -3.16 -23.48 -1.19
C GLY A 373 -3.92 -23.73 -2.51
N LEU A 374 -3.86 -22.77 -3.44
CA LEU A 374 -4.55 -22.84 -4.72
C LEU A 374 -3.64 -23.44 -5.82
N PRO A 375 -4.15 -24.36 -6.66
CA PRO A 375 -3.41 -24.87 -7.80
C PRO A 375 -3.13 -23.79 -8.84
N VAL A 376 -1.98 -23.89 -9.50
CA VAL A 376 -1.57 -23.00 -10.60
C VAL A 376 -1.50 -23.76 -11.91
N ILE A 377 -2.10 -23.22 -12.96
CA ILE A 377 -1.90 -23.68 -14.35
C ILE A 377 -0.90 -22.73 -15.02
N ASP A 378 0.31 -23.23 -15.23
CA ASP A 378 1.44 -22.47 -15.76
C ASP A 378 1.38 -22.32 -17.29
N VAL A 379 0.36 -21.60 -17.80
CA VAL A 379 0.19 -21.37 -19.26
C VAL A 379 1.31 -20.54 -19.88
N HIS A 380 2.19 -19.93 -19.09
CA HIS A 380 3.43 -19.36 -19.59
C HIS A 380 4.27 -20.41 -20.35
N ASN A 381 4.17 -21.67 -19.90
CA ASN A 381 4.87 -22.82 -20.47
C ASN A 381 3.95 -23.68 -21.37
N CYS A 382 2.90 -23.12 -21.98
CA CYS A 382 2.01 -23.86 -22.87
C CYS A 382 2.59 -24.10 -24.29
N GLY A 383 3.91 -23.89 -24.47
CA GLY A 383 4.61 -24.06 -25.74
C GLY A 383 4.36 -22.93 -26.75
N MET A 384 4.07 -21.72 -26.26
CA MET A 384 4.15 -20.47 -27.01
C MET A 384 5.43 -19.73 -26.59
N GLU A 385 6.56 -20.15 -27.18
CA GLU A 385 7.86 -19.58 -26.85
C GLU A 385 7.98 -18.12 -27.28
N VAL A 386 8.75 -17.34 -26.54
CA VAL A 386 8.84 -15.88 -26.72
C VAL A 386 9.23 -15.47 -28.15
N TYR A 387 10.12 -16.21 -28.80
CA TYR A 387 10.59 -15.94 -30.17
C TYR A 387 9.57 -16.36 -31.25
N GLU A 388 8.58 -17.15 -30.90
CA GLU A 388 7.51 -17.60 -31.80
C GLU A 388 6.17 -16.90 -31.50
N LEU A 389 6.15 -15.95 -30.57
CA LEU A 389 4.91 -15.35 -30.09
C LEU A 389 4.13 -14.64 -31.21
N ASN A 390 4.83 -14.07 -32.20
CA ASN A 390 4.22 -13.49 -33.41
C ASN A 390 3.47 -14.52 -34.29
N HIS A 391 3.86 -15.79 -34.21
CA HIS A 391 3.18 -16.87 -34.90
C HIS A 391 1.91 -17.31 -34.17
N TYR A 392 1.85 -17.14 -32.85
CA TYR A 392 0.72 -17.57 -32.01
C TYR A 392 -0.20 -16.43 -31.54
N THR A 393 0.14 -15.18 -31.82
CA THR A 393 -0.65 -13.99 -31.44
C THR A 393 -0.83 -13.07 -32.63
N SER A 394 -1.94 -12.33 -32.68
CA SER A 394 -2.21 -11.39 -33.79
C SER A 394 -1.47 -10.06 -33.65
N ASP A 395 -1.19 -9.65 -32.41
CA ASP A 395 -0.62 -8.33 -32.08
C ASP A 395 0.50 -8.43 -31.04
N GLY A 396 1.01 -9.64 -30.79
CA GLY A 396 2.02 -9.89 -29.78
C GLY A 396 1.48 -10.11 -28.36
N THR A 397 0.17 -10.07 -28.15
CA THR A 397 -0.48 -10.27 -26.84
C THR A 397 -1.68 -11.20 -26.94
N HIS A 398 -2.54 -10.98 -27.93
CA HIS A 398 -3.81 -11.69 -28.08
C HIS A 398 -3.62 -12.95 -28.93
N PRO A 399 -3.84 -14.15 -28.37
CA PRO A 399 -3.72 -15.40 -29.11
C PRO A 399 -4.54 -15.40 -30.40
N ASN A 400 -3.92 -15.84 -31.48
CA ASN A 400 -4.65 -16.20 -32.69
C ASN A 400 -5.24 -17.62 -32.52
N LYS A 401 -5.88 -18.17 -33.54
CA LYS A 401 -6.52 -19.48 -33.47
C LYS A 401 -5.55 -20.59 -33.04
N GLU A 402 -4.31 -20.56 -33.53
CA GLU A 402 -3.29 -21.55 -33.19
C GLU A 402 -2.79 -21.39 -31.75
N GLY A 403 -2.51 -20.16 -31.31
CA GLY A 403 -2.15 -19.87 -29.93
C GLY A 403 -3.24 -20.24 -28.93
N ALA A 404 -4.51 -19.94 -29.27
CA ALA A 404 -5.67 -20.31 -28.47
C ALA A 404 -5.79 -21.84 -28.33
N ALA A 405 -5.51 -22.61 -29.39
CA ALA A 405 -5.52 -24.07 -29.34
C ALA A 405 -4.38 -24.64 -28.47
N LYS A 406 -3.17 -24.06 -28.53
CA LYS A 406 -2.07 -24.45 -27.63
C LYS A 406 -2.41 -24.23 -26.17
N MET A 407 -2.91 -23.03 -25.86
CA MET A 407 -3.35 -22.69 -24.51
C MET A 407 -4.46 -23.64 -24.05
N ALA A 408 -5.47 -23.90 -24.88
CA ALA A 408 -6.56 -24.81 -24.55
C ALA A 408 -6.07 -26.23 -24.24
N ASN A 409 -5.24 -26.80 -25.10
CA ASN A 409 -4.72 -28.16 -24.93
C ASN A 409 -3.94 -28.30 -23.62
N TYR A 410 -3.10 -27.31 -23.31
CA TYR A 410 -2.33 -27.29 -22.06
C TYR A 410 -3.25 -27.17 -20.83
N VAL A 411 -4.19 -26.23 -20.84
CA VAL A 411 -5.15 -26.04 -19.73
C VAL A 411 -5.99 -27.28 -19.52
N THR A 412 -6.51 -27.89 -20.59
CA THR A 412 -7.25 -29.16 -20.53
C THR A 412 -6.41 -30.26 -19.88
N ALA A 413 -5.16 -30.44 -20.32
CA ALA A 413 -4.27 -31.46 -19.77
C ALA A 413 -4.05 -31.28 -18.27
N MET A 414 -3.81 -30.04 -17.82
CA MET A 414 -3.60 -29.72 -16.41
C MET A 414 -4.86 -29.91 -15.55
N LEU A 415 -6.02 -29.52 -16.08
CA LEU A 415 -7.30 -29.75 -15.40
C LEU A 415 -7.58 -31.25 -15.23
N LEU A 416 -7.37 -32.07 -16.27
CA LEU A 416 -7.63 -33.51 -16.20
C LEU A 416 -6.63 -34.27 -15.30
N GLN A 417 -5.41 -33.78 -15.12
CA GLN A 417 -4.44 -34.38 -14.19
C GLN A 417 -4.80 -34.13 -12.71
N THR A 418 -5.56 -33.07 -12.43
CA THR A 418 -5.84 -32.61 -11.07
C THR A 418 -7.30 -32.80 -10.66
N ALA A 419 -8.13 -33.30 -11.59
CA ALA A 419 -9.57 -33.51 -11.46
C ALA A 419 -9.97 -34.63 -10.50
#